data_AF-A0AA41VHW5-F1
#
_entry.id   AF-A0AA41VHW5-F1
#
_cell.length_a   1.000
_cell.length_b   1.000
_cell.length_c   1.000
_cell.angle_alpha   90.00
_cell.angle_beta   90.00
_cell.angle_gamma   90.00
#
_symmetry.space_group_name_H-M   'P 1'
#
loop_
_entity.id
_entity.type
_entity.pdbx_description
1 polymer ?
#
loop_
_entity_poly.entity_id
_entity_poly.type
_entity_poly.pdbx_seq_one_letter_code
_entity_poly.pdbx_strand_id
1 'polypeptide(L)'
;MKSKTINDCLYRFHIAEENGGEGIYSASLKKHYILAHDEWKEDNVPEILDGHNVYDLVDPDILERVEDRPCVPRKHNKDKKFTSQRMGRQLSALRIDPSKFFNRAGSKSIGRGRKRERSRGESEVNA
;
A
#
# COMPACT_ATOMS: atom_id res chain seq x y z
N MET A 1 -13.26 55.45 -23.82
CA MET A 1 -12.61 54.44 -22.95
C MET A 1 -11.80 53.53 -23.87
N LYS A 2 -10.50 53.78 -24.04
CA LYS A 2 -9.65 52.92 -24.87
C LYS A 2 -9.58 51.56 -24.16
N SER A 3 -10.08 50.53 -24.83
CA SER A 3 -10.42 49.26 -24.20
C SER A 3 -9.19 48.65 -23.52
N LYS A 4 -9.35 48.13 -22.31
CA LYS A 4 -8.30 47.44 -21.54
C LYS A 4 -7.58 46.36 -22.36
N THR A 5 -8.26 45.83 -23.38
CA THR A 5 -7.74 44.87 -24.36
C THR A 5 -6.63 45.43 -25.25
N ILE A 6 -6.68 46.70 -25.66
CA ILE A 6 -5.65 47.29 -26.53
C ILE A 6 -4.34 47.44 -25.75
N ASN A 7 -4.40 47.85 -24.48
CA ASN A 7 -3.21 47.99 -23.64
C ASN A 7 -2.58 46.62 -23.30
N ASP A 8 -3.38 45.58 -23.09
CA ASP A 8 -2.86 44.23 -22.82
C ASP A 8 -2.16 43.64 -24.04
N CYS A 9 -2.71 43.83 -25.25
CA CYS A 9 -2.08 43.41 -26.50
C CYS A 9 -0.75 44.13 -26.75
N LEU A 10 -0.69 45.44 -26.52
CA LEU A 10 0.55 46.22 -26.70
C LEU A 10 1.65 45.80 -25.71
N TYR A 11 1.29 45.46 -24.48
CA TYR A 11 2.25 45.03 -23.45
C TYR A 11 2.87 43.66 -23.75
N ARG A 12 2.06 42.70 -24.22
CA ARG A 12 2.57 41.37 -24.63
C ARG A 12 3.45 41.43 -25.86
N PHE A 13 3.15 42.33 -26.80
CA PHE A 13 3.94 42.49 -28.02
C PHE A 13 5.35 43.01 -27.69
N HIS A 14 5.47 44.03 -26.83
CA HIS A 14 6.77 44.54 -26.38
C HIS A 14 7.59 43.49 -25.62
N ILE A 15 6.96 42.71 -24.73
CA ILE A 15 7.64 41.61 -24.03
C ILE A 15 8.14 40.55 -25.02
N ALA A 16 7.36 40.22 -26.05
CA ALA A 16 7.79 39.26 -27.06
C ALA A 16 8.97 39.78 -27.88
N GLU A 17 8.96 41.06 -28.31
CA GLU A 17 10.08 41.70 -29.04
C GLU A 17 11.38 41.71 -28.22
N GLU A 18 11.32 42.10 -26.95
CA GLU A 18 12.50 42.13 -26.06
C GLU A 18 13.10 40.73 -25.83
N ASN A 19 12.27 39.69 -25.83
CA ASN A 19 12.68 38.31 -25.62
C ASN A 19 12.98 37.54 -26.94
N GLY A 20 13.23 38.26 -28.04
CA GLY A 20 13.70 37.68 -29.30
C GLY A 20 12.67 37.62 -30.43
N GLY A 21 11.49 38.19 -30.24
CA GLY A 21 10.46 38.30 -31.27
C GLY A 21 9.69 37.01 -31.55
N GLU A 22 8.77 37.11 -32.50
CA GLU A 22 7.82 36.06 -32.86
C GLU A 22 8.55 34.87 -33.51
N GLY A 23 8.51 33.71 -32.85
CA GLY A 23 9.19 32.47 -33.28
C GLY A 23 10.37 32.04 -32.41
N ILE A 24 10.91 32.93 -31.57
CA ILE A 24 11.97 32.59 -30.59
C ILE A 24 11.41 32.59 -29.16
N TYR A 25 10.54 33.56 -28.84
CA TYR A 25 9.91 33.64 -27.53
C TYR A 25 8.76 32.64 -27.37
N SER A 26 8.86 31.76 -26.36
CA SER A 26 7.76 30.90 -25.90
C SER A 26 7.19 31.44 -24.59
N ALA A 27 5.94 31.88 -24.63
CA ALA A 27 5.25 32.39 -23.44
C ALA A 27 4.88 31.22 -22.50
N SER A 28 5.53 31.15 -21.34
CA SER A 28 5.21 30.14 -20.33
C SER A 28 3.84 30.41 -19.69
N LEU A 29 2.87 29.54 -19.96
CA LEU A 29 1.52 29.62 -19.39
C LEU A 29 1.50 29.42 -17.86
N LYS A 30 2.50 28.71 -17.32
CA LYS A 30 2.62 28.36 -15.89
C LYS A 30 2.90 29.57 -14.99
N LYS A 31 3.40 30.69 -15.54
CA LYS A 31 3.80 31.89 -14.78
C LYS A 31 2.64 32.50 -13.96
N HIS A 32 1.42 32.41 -14.47
CA HIS A 32 0.23 33.03 -13.87
C HIS A 32 -0.59 32.09 -12.99
N TYR A 33 -0.11 30.88 -12.70
CA TYR A 33 -0.84 29.96 -11.83
C TYR A 33 -0.85 30.46 -10.39
N ILE A 34 -1.99 30.31 -9.73
CA ILE A 34 -2.15 30.63 -8.31
C ILE A 34 -1.94 29.32 -7.55
N LEU A 35 -0.75 29.16 -6.98
CA LEU A 35 -0.35 27.98 -6.21
C LEU A 35 -0.01 28.41 -4.77
N ALA A 36 0.09 27.44 -3.87
CA ALA A 36 0.52 27.70 -2.49
C ALA A 36 1.97 28.21 -2.43
N HIS A 37 2.83 27.70 -3.31
CA HIS A 37 4.22 28.11 -3.45
C HIS A 37 4.53 28.39 -4.92
N ASP A 38 5.14 29.54 -5.21
CA ASP A 38 5.50 29.94 -6.57
C ASP A 38 6.60 29.08 -7.19
N GLU A 39 7.44 28.46 -6.36
CA GLU A 39 8.55 27.59 -6.79
C GLU A 39 8.06 26.35 -7.54
N TRP A 40 6.86 25.84 -7.21
CA TRP A 40 6.29 24.64 -7.82
C TRP A 40 5.78 24.85 -9.25
N LYS A 41 5.79 26.08 -9.76
CA LYS A 41 5.30 26.40 -11.12
C LYS A 41 6.10 25.68 -12.20
N GLU A 42 7.39 25.43 -11.97
CA GLU A 42 8.28 24.81 -12.94
C GLU A 42 8.51 23.32 -12.68
N ASP A 43 7.94 22.75 -11.62
CA ASP A 43 8.06 21.32 -11.31
C ASP A 43 7.40 20.44 -12.39
N ASN A 44 8.01 19.29 -12.66
CA ASN A 44 7.54 18.32 -13.66
C ASN A 44 6.77 17.19 -12.97
N VAL A 45 5.48 17.07 -13.31
CA VAL A 45 4.62 15.98 -12.83
C VAL A 45 4.70 14.80 -13.80
N PRO A 46 5.02 13.58 -13.34
CA PRO A 46 5.01 12.41 -14.21
C PRO A 46 3.57 12.03 -14.59
N GLU A 47 3.36 11.68 -15.86
CA GLU A 47 2.04 11.19 -16.34
C GLU A 47 1.88 9.68 -16.12
N ILE A 48 2.94 8.90 -16.35
CA ILE A 48 2.93 7.44 -16.25
C ILE A 48 4.03 6.99 -15.30
N LEU A 49 3.67 6.14 -14.35
CA LEU A 49 4.60 5.49 -13.41
C LEU A 49 4.24 4.00 -13.27
N ASP A 50 5.20 3.11 -13.48
CA ASP A 50 5.01 1.64 -13.45
C ASP A 50 3.86 1.11 -14.34
N GLY A 51 3.61 1.79 -15.46
CA GLY A 51 2.51 1.45 -16.38
C GLY A 51 1.12 1.88 -15.88
N HIS A 52 1.05 2.62 -14.78
CA HIS A 52 -0.16 3.22 -14.26
C HIS A 52 -0.16 4.74 -14.48
N ASN A 53 -1.34 5.30 -14.75
CA ASN A 53 -1.53 6.75 -14.85
C ASN A 53 -1.52 7.37 -13.45
N VAL A 54 -0.73 8.43 -13.27
CA VAL A 54 -0.61 9.12 -11.98
C VAL A 54 -1.89 9.88 -11.63
N TYR A 55 -2.56 10.49 -12.62
CA TYR A 55 -3.76 11.30 -12.39
C TYR A 55 -4.94 10.50 -11.82
N ASP A 56 -5.00 9.19 -12.10
CA ASP A 56 -6.05 8.30 -11.59
C ASP A 56 -5.90 8.01 -10.09
N LEU A 57 -4.75 8.37 -9.50
CA LEU A 57 -4.41 8.12 -8.10
C LEU A 57 -4.24 9.41 -7.28
N VAL A 58 -4.57 10.58 -7.83
CA VAL A 58 -4.50 11.84 -7.11
C VAL A 58 -5.77 12.04 -6.27
N ASP A 59 -5.70 11.66 -5.00
CA ASP A 59 -6.76 11.84 -4.00
C ASP A 59 -6.21 12.53 -2.74
N PRO A 60 -6.95 13.48 -2.13
CA PRO A 60 -6.51 14.13 -0.89
C PRO A 60 -6.39 13.15 0.29
N ASP A 61 -7.24 12.12 0.31
CA ASP A 61 -7.34 11.14 1.41
C ASP A 61 -6.61 9.82 1.09
N ILE A 62 -5.67 9.83 0.13
CA ILE A 62 -5.01 8.60 -0.33
C ILE A 62 -4.25 7.88 0.78
N LEU A 63 -3.68 8.62 1.73
CA LEU A 63 -2.94 8.06 2.86
C LEU A 63 -3.86 7.22 3.76
N GLU A 64 -5.04 7.73 4.10
CA GLU A 64 -6.04 7.01 4.90
C GLU A 64 -6.50 5.74 4.17
N ARG A 65 -6.76 5.85 2.87
CA ARG A 65 -7.17 4.70 2.03
C ARG A 65 -6.08 3.62 1.90
N VAL A 66 -4.81 3.99 2.00
CA VAL A 66 -3.68 3.05 1.97
C VAL A 66 -3.53 2.34 3.31
N GLU A 67 -3.66 3.05 4.44
CA GLU A 67 -3.59 2.47 5.78
C GLU A 67 -4.76 1.53 6.08
N ASP A 68 -5.97 1.90 5.65
CA ASP A 68 -7.17 1.05 5.79
C ASP A 68 -7.12 -0.22 4.94
N ARG A 69 -6.26 -0.26 3.92
CA ARG A 69 -6.04 -1.47 3.14
C ARG A 69 -5.08 -2.36 3.92
N PRO A 70 -5.55 -3.44 4.59
CA PRO A 70 -4.62 -4.34 5.26
C PRO A 70 -3.64 -4.88 4.21
N CYS A 71 -2.34 -4.84 4.54
CA CYS A 71 -1.33 -5.62 3.83
C CYS A 71 -1.86 -7.05 3.72
N VAL A 72 -2.34 -7.43 2.53
CA VAL A 72 -2.83 -8.79 2.29
C VAL A 72 -1.62 -9.56 1.81
N PRO A 73 -1.02 -10.46 2.61
CA PRO A 73 0.02 -11.34 2.10
C PRO A 73 -0.57 -12.11 0.92
N ARG A 74 0.14 -12.16 -0.22
CA ARG A 74 -0.29 -12.83 -1.46
C ARG A 74 -0.89 -14.23 -1.20
N LYS A 75 -2.21 -14.28 -1.03
CA LYS A 75 -3.16 -15.41 -1.14
C LYS A 75 -2.84 -16.79 -0.51
N HIS A 76 -1.69 -17.08 0.09
CA HIS A 76 -1.28 -18.47 0.39
C HIS A 76 -1.56 -18.98 1.81
N ASN A 77 -2.47 -18.37 2.57
CA ASN A 77 -3.19 -19.05 3.66
C ASN A 77 -4.21 -18.09 4.29
N LYS A 78 -5.41 -18.00 3.71
CA LYS A 78 -6.50 -17.20 4.31
C LYS A 78 -6.87 -17.72 5.71
N ASP A 79 -6.75 -19.03 5.94
CA ASP A 79 -7.15 -19.65 7.20
C ASP A 79 -6.00 -19.85 8.20
N LYS A 80 -4.74 -19.56 7.83
CA LYS A 80 -3.54 -19.97 8.60
C LYS A 80 -3.58 -21.44 9.06
N LYS A 81 -4.36 -22.30 8.40
CA LYS A 81 -4.51 -23.70 8.80
C LYS A 81 -3.33 -24.48 8.27
N PHE A 82 -2.45 -24.82 9.19
CA PHE A 82 -1.41 -25.80 8.96
C PHE A 82 -2.07 -27.17 8.77
N THR A 83 -2.40 -27.54 7.53
CA THR A 83 -3.06 -28.82 7.27
C THR A 83 -2.06 -29.97 7.42
N SER A 84 -2.52 -31.07 8.03
CA SER A 84 -1.72 -32.29 8.22
C SER A 84 -1.16 -32.82 6.89
N GLN A 85 -1.93 -32.67 5.81
CA GLN A 85 -1.53 -33.06 4.45
C GLN A 85 -0.39 -32.19 3.90
N ARG A 86 -0.37 -30.88 4.19
CA ARG A 86 0.72 -29.98 3.77
C ARG A 86 2.01 -30.27 4.52
N MET A 87 1.93 -30.55 5.83
CA MET A 87 3.06 -31.01 6.63
C MET A 87 3.62 -32.34 6.14
N GLY A 88 2.74 -33.29 5.82
CA GLY A 88 3.16 -34.60 5.30
C GLY A 88 4.01 -34.47 4.05
N ARG A 89 3.63 -33.60 3.11
CA ARG A 89 4.41 -33.32 1.90
C ARG A 89 5.78 -32.70 2.21
N GLN A 90 5.85 -31.79 3.17
CA GLN A 90 7.12 -31.17 3.59
C GLN A 90 8.07 -32.18 4.25
N LEU A 91 7.54 -33.08 5.10
CA LEU A 91 8.33 -34.15 5.72
C LEU A 91 8.83 -35.14 4.67
N SER A 92 7.98 -35.52 3.72
CA SER A 92 8.39 -36.36 2.58
C SER A 92 9.51 -35.72 1.77
N ALA A 93 9.48 -34.40 1.53
CA ALA A 93 10.56 -33.68 0.84
C ALA A 93 11.90 -33.73 1.61
N LEU A 94 11.85 -33.79 2.94
CA LEU A 94 13.02 -33.98 3.81
C LEU A 94 13.43 -35.45 3.98
N ARG A 95 12.84 -36.38 3.23
CA ARG A 95 13.01 -37.83 3.36
C ARG A 95 12.65 -38.38 4.75
N ILE A 96 11.71 -37.74 5.42
CA ILE A 96 11.16 -38.18 6.70
C ILE A 96 9.78 -38.80 6.44
N ASP A 97 9.55 -40.04 6.89
CA ASP A 97 8.27 -40.74 6.68
C ASP A 97 7.12 -40.09 7.50
N PRO A 98 6.12 -39.49 6.84
CA PRO A 98 5.03 -38.79 7.51
C PRO A 98 3.99 -39.72 8.14
N SER A 99 4.04 -41.04 7.92
CA SER A 99 3.06 -42.01 8.42
C SER A 99 2.91 -41.96 9.95
N LYS A 100 4.02 -41.81 10.68
CA LYS A 100 4.02 -41.64 12.15
C LYS A 100 3.30 -40.37 12.59
N PHE A 101 3.40 -39.30 11.81
CA PHE A 101 2.69 -38.04 12.07
C PHE A 101 1.19 -38.18 11.82
N PHE A 102 0.76 -38.80 10.71
CA PHE A 102 -0.66 -39.04 10.42
C PHE A 102 -1.32 -39.94 11.47
N ASN A 103 -0.65 -41.00 11.89
CA ASN A 103 -1.11 -41.88 12.97
C ASN A 103 -1.27 -41.13 14.30
N ARG A 104 -0.40 -40.14 14.58
CA ARG A 104 -0.48 -39.28 15.76
C ARG A 104 -1.58 -38.20 15.65
N ALA A 105 -1.73 -37.60 14.48
CA ALA A 105 -2.73 -36.56 14.24
C ALA A 105 -4.15 -37.16 14.28
N GLY A 106 -4.34 -38.37 13.75
CA GLY A 106 -5.60 -39.12 13.84
C GLY A 106 -5.90 -39.69 15.22
N SER A 107 -4.89 -39.92 16.07
CA SER A 107 -5.07 -40.51 17.42
C SER A 107 -5.26 -39.51 18.56
N LYS A 108 -5.23 -38.20 18.28
CA LYS A 108 -5.46 -37.16 19.30
C LYS A 108 -6.92 -36.81 19.55
N SER A 109 -7.88 -37.40 18.82
CA SER A 109 -9.32 -37.20 19.05
C SER A 109 -9.91 -38.06 20.18
N ILE A 110 -9.13 -38.95 20.80
CA ILE A 110 -9.50 -39.54 22.09
C ILE A 110 -8.71 -38.78 23.15
N GLY A 111 -9.36 -37.81 23.77
CA GLY A 111 -8.89 -37.24 25.03
C GLY A 111 -8.66 -38.38 26.00
N ARG A 112 -7.42 -38.82 26.17
CA ARG A 112 -6.99 -39.53 27.37
C ARG A 112 -7.11 -38.51 28.48
N GLY A 113 -8.31 -38.40 29.03
CA GLY A 113 -8.62 -37.67 30.24
C GLY A 113 -7.83 -38.28 31.39
N ARG A 114 -6.55 -37.94 31.50
CA ARG A 114 -5.93 -37.84 32.81
C ARG A 114 -6.46 -36.54 33.40
N LYS A 115 -7.57 -36.62 34.14
CA LYS A 115 -7.90 -35.60 35.14
C LYS A 115 -6.65 -35.51 36.03
N ARG A 116 -5.88 -34.42 35.88
CA ARG A 116 -4.93 -34.06 36.94
C ARG A 116 -5.79 -33.71 38.14
N GLU A 117 -5.73 -34.52 39.18
CA GLU A 117 -6.35 -34.14 40.44
C GLU A 117 -5.64 -32.89 40.97
N ARG A 118 -6.44 -31.94 41.47
CA ARG A 118 -5.95 -30.75 42.15
C ARG A 118 -5.24 -31.23 43.42
N SER A 119 -3.97 -30.88 43.58
CA SER A 119 -3.25 -31.14 44.84
C SER A 119 -4.01 -30.44 45.97
N ARG A 120 -4.50 -31.22 46.94
CA ARG A 120 -5.13 -30.68 48.14
C ARG A 120 -4.06 -29.96 48.95
N GLY A 121 -4.35 -28.73 49.37
CA GLY A 121 -3.50 -27.98 50.28
C GLY A 121 -3.54 -28.59 51.68
N GLU A 122 -2.50 -28.38 52.47
CA GLU A 122 -2.32 -28.98 53.81
C GLU A 122 -3.49 -28.70 54.79
N SER A 123 -4.35 -27.73 54.48
CA SER A 123 -5.54 -27.41 55.27
C SER A 123 -6.71 -28.40 55.12
N GLU A 124 -6.67 -29.35 54.18
CA GLU A 124 -7.78 -30.30 53.92
C GLU A 124 -7.59 -31.70 54.54
N VAL A 125 -6.51 -31.93 55.30
CA VAL A 125 -6.16 -33.26 55.84
C VAL A 125 -6.65 -33.46 57.28
N ASN A 126 -7.08 -32.41 57.97
CA ASN A 126 -7.49 -32.46 59.39
C ASN A 126 -8.95 -32.00 59.59
N ALA A 127 -9.90 -32.73 58.99
CA ALA A 127 -11.32 -32.68 59.34
C ALA A 127 -11.87 -34.10 59.42
#